data_AF-A0A0B8NJL9-F1
#
_entry.id   AF-A0A0B8NJL9-F1
#
_cell.length_a   1.000
_cell.length_b   1.000
_cell.length_c   1.000
_cell.angle_alpha   90.00
_cell.angle_beta   90.00
_cell.angle_gamma   90.00
#
_symmetry.space_group_name_H-M   'P 1'
#
loop_
_entity.id
_entity.type
_entity.pdbx_description
1 polymer ?
#
loop_
_entity_poly.entity_id
_entity_poly.type
_entity_poly.pdbx_seq_one_letter_code
_entity_poly.pdbx_strand_id
1 'polypeptide(L)'
;MVELAAKALGNLPIAKPMRWGNKTTQFIRPVKTLTMLMGSDLIEGEILGVTSDRTIRGHRFMGEQEFTIDSAEQYPAILEERGKVMADYEARKAIILADSEKAAAAVGGIADLEDDLVEEVTSLVEWPVVLTAKFEEEFLKVPSEALVYTMKGDQKYFPVYDENKKLLPNFIFVSNIESKEPRHVIEGNEKVVRPRLADAEFFFNTDRKRPLIDRLPELEQAVFQKQLGTIKDKTDRITALSGYIAKQIDADVEKATRAGLLAKCDLMTSMVFEFTDTQGVMGMHYATHDGEDEQVALALYEQYMPRFAGDDLPSTGISSAVAMADKLDTIVGIFGIGQAPKVLTHLHFAVHL
;
A
#
# COMPACT_ATOMS: atom_id res chain seq x y z
N MET A 1 -16.94 23.89 26.07
CA MET A 1 -15.74 23.02 25.99
C MET A 1 -16.10 21.59 25.59
N VAL A 2 -17.03 20.93 26.28
CA VAL A 2 -17.51 19.58 25.90
C VAL A 2 -18.05 19.53 24.46
N GLU A 3 -18.91 20.50 24.08
CA GLU A 3 -19.42 20.59 22.69
C GLU A 3 -18.32 20.77 21.64
N LEU A 4 -17.23 21.47 21.99
CA LEU A 4 -16.09 21.66 21.10
C LEU A 4 -15.37 20.33 20.87
N ALA A 5 -15.11 19.58 21.94
CA ALA A 5 -14.51 18.24 21.85
C ALA A 5 -15.41 17.27 21.08
N ALA A 6 -16.73 17.29 21.31
CA ALA A 6 -17.68 16.46 20.57
C ALA A 6 -17.71 16.80 19.07
N LYS A 7 -17.67 18.09 18.72
CA LYS A 7 -17.60 18.54 17.32
C LYS A 7 -16.29 18.14 16.66
N ALA A 8 -15.16 18.27 17.35
CA ALA A 8 -13.86 17.84 16.84
C ALA A 8 -13.83 16.33 16.54
N LEU A 9 -14.33 15.51 17.47
CA LEU A 9 -14.45 14.05 17.27
C LEU A 9 -15.38 13.69 16.11
N GLY A 10 -16.48 14.44 15.93
CA GLY A 10 -17.42 14.24 14.83
C GLY A 10 -16.87 14.57 13.44
N ASN A 11 -15.79 15.36 13.36
CA ASN A 11 -15.15 15.75 12.11
C ASN A 11 -13.98 14.82 11.71
N LEU A 12 -13.67 13.79 12.50
CA LEU A 12 -12.64 12.82 12.14
C LEU A 12 -13.05 12.08 10.86
N PRO A 13 -12.13 11.88 9.90
CA PRO A 13 -12.42 11.21 8.63
C PRO A 13 -12.57 9.69 8.83
N ILE A 14 -13.69 9.28 9.42
CA ILE A 14 -13.98 7.86 9.70
C ILE A 14 -14.73 7.28 8.51
N ALA A 15 -14.04 6.49 7.68
CA ALA A 15 -14.62 5.89 6.48
C ALA A 15 -15.84 5.00 6.78
N LYS A 16 -15.81 4.24 7.89
CA LYS A 16 -16.90 3.32 8.28
C LYS A 16 -17.16 3.33 9.79
N PRO A 17 -18.03 4.21 10.30
CA PRO A 17 -18.39 4.22 11.70
C PRO A 17 -19.14 2.93 12.09
N MET A 18 -18.87 2.41 13.30
CA MET A 18 -19.46 1.17 13.80
C MET A 18 -20.32 1.41 15.05
N ARG A 19 -21.34 0.56 15.23
CA ARG A 19 -22.12 0.46 16.47
C ARG A 19 -21.71 -0.79 17.23
N TRP A 20 -21.65 -0.69 18.55
CA TRP A 20 -21.11 -1.74 19.41
C TRP A 20 -22.13 -2.17 20.47
N GLY A 21 -22.46 -3.46 20.49
CA GLY A 21 -23.45 -4.02 21.41
C GLY A 21 -24.84 -3.42 21.20
N ASN A 22 -25.50 -3.01 22.28
CA ASN A 22 -26.80 -2.36 22.27
C ASN A 22 -26.73 -0.82 22.16
N LYS A 23 -25.53 -0.22 21.97
CA LYS A 23 -25.37 1.23 21.92
C LYS A 23 -25.83 1.83 20.57
N THR A 24 -26.40 3.02 20.62
CA THR A 24 -26.80 3.81 19.44
C THR A 24 -25.65 4.66 18.89
N THR A 25 -24.71 5.03 19.76
CA THR A 25 -23.50 5.78 19.42
C THR A 25 -22.64 5.06 18.40
N GLN A 26 -22.17 5.82 17.41
CA GLN A 26 -21.29 5.36 16.34
C GLN A 26 -19.87 5.90 16.51
N PHE A 27 -18.87 5.02 16.47
CA PHE A 27 -17.45 5.39 16.44
C PHE A 27 -16.62 4.24 15.83
N ILE A 28 -15.33 4.47 15.56
CA ILE A 28 -14.48 3.44 14.93
C ILE A 28 -14.32 2.20 15.83
N ARG A 29 -14.21 2.39 17.15
CA ARG A 29 -14.11 1.34 18.19
C ARG A 29 -14.82 1.78 19.47
N PRO A 30 -15.17 0.87 20.40
CA PRO A 30 -15.79 1.26 21.66
C PRO A 30 -14.85 2.12 22.50
N VAL A 31 -15.24 3.36 22.77
CA VAL A 31 -14.53 4.24 23.73
C VAL A 31 -14.71 3.67 25.15
N LYS A 32 -13.62 3.63 25.91
CA LYS A 32 -13.58 3.09 27.27
C LYS A 32 -13.40 4.17 28.34
N THR A 33 -12.60 5.18 28.04
CA THR A 33 -12.28 6.30 28.92
C THR A 33 -12.40 7.60 28.14
N LEU A 34 -12.78 8.67 28.84
CA LEU A 34 -12.83 10.02 28.33
C LEU A 34 -12.13 10.92 29.35
N THR A 35 -11.06 11.58 28.96
CA THR A 35 -10.36 12.53 29.83
C THR A 35 -10.28 13.86 29.12
N MET A 36 -10.93 14.88 29.71
CA MET A 36 -10.97 16.23 29.19
C MET A 36 -10.48 17.17 30.28
N LEU A 37 -9.24 17.66 30.15
CA LEU A 37 -8.62 18.58 31.10
C LEU A 37 -8.27 19.91 30.41
N MET A 38 -8.40 21.02 31.15
CA MET A 38 -7.84 22.32 30.79
C MET A 38 -6.84 22.72 31.88
N GLY A 39 -5.55 22.61 31.60
CA GLY A 39 -4.53 22.67 32.66
C GLY A 39 -4.81 21.57 33.68
N SER A 40 -5.10 21.95 34.93
CA SER A 40 -5.48 21.01 36.00
C SER A 40 -6.99 20.86 36.19
N ASP A 41 -7.84 21.60 35.47
CA ASP A 41 -9.29 21.57 35.66
C ASP A 41 -9.93 20.44 34.88
N LEU A 42 -10.75 19.62 35.55
CA LEU A 42 -11.57 18.60 34.91
C LEU A 42 -12.78 19.25 34.23
N ILE A 43 -12.92 19.04 32.93
CA ILE A 43 -14.08 19.48 32.17
C ILE A 43 -15.14 18.38 32.25
N GLU A 44 -16.11 18.54 33.14
CA GLU A 44 -17.21 17.59 33.30
C GLU A 44 -18.08 17.53 32.05
N GLY A 45 -18.31 16.32 31.53
CA GLY A 45 -19.18 16.07 30.38
C GLY A 45 -19.29 14.60 30.03
N GLU A 46 -20.12 14.30 29.04
CA GLU A 46 -20.26 12.96 28.47
C GLU A 46 -20.12 13.03 26.96
N ILE A 47 -19.24 12.20 26.40
CA ILE A 47 -19.06 12.06 24.95
C ILE A 47 -19.02 10.58 24.61
N LEU A 48 -19.70 10.20 23.53
CA LEU A 48 -19.79 8.82 23.05
C LEU A 48 -20.28 7.81 24.11
N GLY A 49 -21.08 8.27 25.09
CA GLY A 49 -21.61 7.44 26.16
C GLY A 49 -20.59 7.11 27.25
N VAL A 50 -19.58 7.95 27.45
CA VAL A 50 -18.54 7.85 28.47
C VAL A 50 -18.43 9.20 29.19
N THR A 51 -18.54 9.19 30.52
CA THR A 51 -18.35 10.38 31.36
C THR A 51 -16.87 10.73 31.44
N SER A 52 -16.56 12.02 31.41
CA SER A 52 -15.22 12.54 31.60
C SER A 52 -14.69 12.25 33.00
N ASP A 53 -13.46 11.77 33.08
CA ASP A 53 -12.74 11.55 34.34
C ASP A 53 -11.22 11.75 34.12
N ARG A 54 -10.45 11.78 35.20
CA ARG A 54 -8.98 11.88 35.20
C ARG A 54 -8.29 10.56 34.85
N THR A 55 -9.05 9.50 34.68
CA THR A 55 -8.59 8.15 34.46
C THR A 55 -8.17 7.94 33.01
N ILE A 56 -6.88 7.68 32.80
CA ILE A 56 -6.29 7.30 31.51
C ILE A 56 -5.79 5.85 31.56
N ARG A 57 -5.51 5.28 30.38
CA ARG A 57 -5.06 3.89 30.25
C ARG A 57 -3.71 3.84 29.58
N GLY A 58 -2.82 3.03 30.14
CA GLY A 58 -1.53 2.70 29.53
C GLY A 58 -1.66 1.59 28.48
N HIS A 59 -0.51 1.07 28.09
CA HIS A 59 -0.39 0.03 27.08
C HIS A 59 -1.08 -1.27 27.54
N ARG A 60 -1.71 -1.98 26.61
CA ARG A 60 -2.55 -3.15 26.94
C ARG A 60 -1.82 -4.30 27.64
N PHE A 61 -0.52 -4.45 27.37
CA PHE A 61 0.27 -5.59 27.85
C PHE A 61 1.49 -5.19 28.69
N MET A 62 1.80 -3.90 28.74
CA MET A 62 3.01 -3.38 29.38
C MET A 62 2.64 -2.19 30.25
N GLY A 63 3.48 -1.88 31.23
CA GLY A 63 3.22 -0.76 32.14
C GLY A 63 1.96 -0.94 32.98
N GLU A 64 1.54 0.15 33.60
CA GLU A 64 0.34 0.26 34.40
C GLU A 64 -0.89 0.40 33.51
N GLN A 65 -1.92 -0.40 33.77
CA GLN A 65 -3.09 -0.50 32.89
C GLN A 65 -4.02 0.71 32.96
N GLU A 66 -4.09 1.35 34.11
CA GLU A 66 -5.02 2.45 34.40
C GLU A 66 -4.45 3.30 35.53
N PHE A 67 -4.47 4.62 35.35
CA PHE A 67 -3.98 5.59 36.33
C PHE A 67 -4.59 6.97 36.08
N THR A 68 -4.50 7.83 37.09
CA THR A 68 -5.06 9.19 37.02
C THR A 68 -4.00 10.23 36.72
N ILE A 69 -4.41 11.32 36.07
CA ILE A 69 -3.59 12.52 35.86
C ILE A 69 -4.22 13.75 36.53
N ASP A 70 -3.37 14.58 37.13
CA ASP A 70 -3.79 15.79 37.84
C ASP A 70 -3.87 17.00 36.91
N SER A 71 -3.09 16.99 35.84
CA SER A 71 -3.11 18.03 34.80
C SER A 71 -2.86 17.46 33.40
N ALA A 72 -3.30 18.20 32.38
CA ALA A 72 -3.10 17.84 30.98
C ALA A 72 -1.61 17.74 30.61
N GLU A 73 -0.75 18.56 31.22
CA GLU A 73 0.70 18.60 30.95
C GLU A 73 1.41 17.31 31.36
N GLN A 74 0.87 16.58 32.33
CA GLN A 74 1.41 15.29 32.77
C GLN A 74 1.18 14.17 31.75
N TYR A 75 0.28 14.35 30.79
CA TYR A 75 -0.19 13.28 29.91
C TYR A 75 0.97 12.55 29.18
N PRO A 76 1.91 13.24 28.50
CA PRO A 76 2.99 12.54 27.79
C PRO A 76 3.94 11.80 28.74
N ALA A 77 4.45 12.48 29.77
CA ALA A 77 5.46 11.92 30.68
C ALA A 77 4.92 10.73 31.49
N ILE A 78 3.71 10.84 32.04
CA ILE A 78 3.12 9.75 32.84
C ILE A 78 2.79 8.54 31.95
N LEU A 79 2.28 8.75 30.72
CA LEU A 79 2.06 7.65 29.78
C LEU A 79 3.35 6.93 29.43
N GLU A 80 4.44 7.65 29.22
CA GLU A 80 5.73 7.05 28.87
C GLU A 80 6.31 6.27 30.05
N GLU A 81 6.42 6.91 31.23
CA GLU A 81 7.08 6.36 32.41
C GLU A 81 6.31 5.20 33.04
N ARG A 82 4.99 5.35 33.19
CA ARG A 82 4.13 4.37 33.88
C ARG A 82 3.35 3.51 32.90
N GLY A 83 2.81 4.13 31.86
CA GLY A 83 1.92 3.47 30.91
C GLY A 83 2.61 2.69 29.80
N LYS A 84 3.93 2.86 29.58
CA LYS A 84 4.63 2.30 28.40
C LYS A 84 3.95 2.72 27.08
N VAL A 85 3.56 3.99 26.97
CA VAL A 85 2.96 4.59 25.78
C VAL A 85 3.69 5.89 25.45
N MET A 86 4.20 6.01 24.23
CA MET A 86 4.80 7.24 23.73
C MET A 86 3.73 8.11 23.09
N ALA A 87 3.23 9.12 23.81
CA ALA A 87 2.13 9.97 23.33
C ALA A 87 2.52 10.86 22.15
N ASP A 88 3.76 11.33 22.11
CA ASP A 88 4.28 12.17 21.03
C ASP A 88 4.47 11.36 19.74
N TYR A 89 3.72 11.72 18.71
CA TYR A 89 3.73 11.05 17.42
C TYR A 89 5.06 11.23 16.67
N GLU A 90 5.61 12.44 16.67
CA GLU A 90 6.84 12.76 15.95
C GLU A 90 8.05 12.13 16.61
N ALA A 91 8.08 12.08 17.95
CA ALA A 91 9.12 11.37 18.68
C ALA A 91 9.08 9.86 18.36
N ARG A 92 7.88 9.27 18.28
CA ARG A 92 7.69 7.86 17.94
C ARG A 92 8.16 7.58 16.51
N LYS A 93 7.78 8.42 15.56
CA LYS A 93 8.19 8.33 14.15
C LYS A 93 9.71 8.42 14.02
N ALA A 94 10.34 9.36 14.71
CA ALA A 94 11.79 9.55 14.68
C ALA A 94 12.55 8.31 15.19
N ILE A 95 12.05 7.66 16.25
CA ILE A 95 12.62 6.39 16.75
C ILE A 95 12.47 5.28 15.72
N ILE A 96 11.28 5.11 15.14
CA ILE A 96 11.03 4.08 14.13
C ILE A 96 11.99 4.23 12.95
N LEU A 97 12.18 5.45 12.45
CA LEU A 97 13.10 5.73 11.35
C LEU A 97 14.54 5.39 11.74
N ALA A 98 15.06 5.99 12.81
CA ALA A 98 16.44 5.83 13.22
C ALA A 98 16.80 4.36 13.55
N ASP A 99 15.92 3.66 14.26
CA ASP A 99 16.16 2.26 14.61
C ASP A 99 15.99 1.33 13.41
N SER A 100 15.11 1.63 12.45
CA SER A 100 14.99 0.87 11.20
C SER A 100 16.21 1.04 10.30
N GLU A 101 16.74 2.25 10.17
CA GLU A 101 17.99 2.50 9.44
C GLU A 101 19.15 1.71 10.07
N LYS A 102 19.26 1.75 11.40
CA LYS A 102 20.28 1.01 12.15
C LYS A 102 20.13 -0.50 11.98
N ALA A 103 18.90 -1.01 12.03
CA ALA A 103 18.58 -2.42 11.85
C ALA A 103 18.93 -2.91 10.43
N ALA A 104 18.65 -2.10 9.40
CA ALA A 104 19.03 -2.40 8.02
C ALA A 104 20.56 -2.40 7.84
N ALA A 105 21.24 -1.39 8.37
CA ALA A 105 22.70 -1.30 8.29
C ALA A 105 23.38 -2.50 8.97
N ALA A 106 22.81 -3.02 10.06
CA ALA A 106 23.33 -4.21 10.76
C ALA A 106 23.28 -5.49 9.91
N VAL A 107 22.40 -5.57 8.91
CA VAL A 107 22.34 -6.66 7.93
C VAL A 107 22.98 -6.31 6.59
N GLY A 108 23.69 -5.18 6.51
CA GLY A 108 24.39 -4.73 5.31
C GLY A 108 23.48 -4.18 4.23
N GLY A 109 22.32 -3.63 4.59
CA GLY A 109 21.36 -3.08 3.64
C GLY A 109 20.76 -1.75 4.08
N ILE A 110 19.77 -1.30 3.31
CA ILE A 110 19.05 -0.04 3.44
C ILE A 110 17.55 -0.39 3.49
N ALA A 111 16.86 0.08 4.53
CA ALA A 111 15.43 -0.11 4.67
C ALA A 111 14.67 0.78 3.68
N ASP A 112 13.65 0.24 3.03
CA ASP A 112 12.69 1.00 2.24
C ASP A 112 11.62 1.60 3.17
N LEU A 113 11.88 2.84 3.56
CA LEU A 113 11.10 3.65 4.51
C LEU A 113 10.21 4.63 3.76
N GLU A 114 9.29 4.10 2.97
CA GLU A 114 8.29 4.91 2.25
C GLU A 114 7.39 5.67 3.24
N ASP A 115 7.20 6.98 3.00
CA ASP A 115 6.57 7.91 3.96
C ASP A 115 5.20 7.41 4.44
N ASP A 116 4.33 7.00 3.52
CA ASP A 116 2.97 6.52 3.86
C ASP A 116 3.01 5.27 4.76
N LEU A 117 3.96 4.36 4.53
CA LEU A 117 4.10 3.15 5.34
C LEU A 117 4.67 3.49 6.72
N VAL A 118 5.60 4.44 6.82
CA VAL A 118 6.13 4.92 8.10
C VAL A 118 5.01 5.58 8.92
N GLU A 119 4.17 6.40 8.29
CA GLU A 119 3.00 7.03 8.93
C GLU A 119 2.01 5.98 9.46
N GLU A 120 1.74 4.95 8.65
CA GLU A 120 0.85 3.85 9.02
C GLU A 120 1.44 3.06 10.21
N VAL A 121 2.70 2.61 10.12
CA VAL A 121 3.38 1.85 11.18
C VAL A 121 3.45 2.64 12.48
N THR A 122 3.78 3.94 12.41
CA THR A 122 3.80 4.83 13.59
C THR A 122 2.43 4.91 14.26
N SER A 123 1.36 4.90 13.46
CA SER A 123 -0.03 4.93 13.95
C SER A 123 -0.51 3.59 14.52
N LEU A 124 0.15 2.47 14.17
CA LEU A 124 -0.20 1.13 14.64
C LEU A 124 0.40 0.77 16.01
N VAL A 125 1.46 1.45 16.42
CA VAL A 125 2.19 1.15 17.66
C VAL A 125 2.16 2.32 18.63
N GLU A 126 2.05 2.02 19.91
CA GLU A 126 2.10 2.97 21.03
C GLU A 126 3.50 2.99 21.68
N TRP A 127 4.25 1.88 21.57
CA TRP A 127 5.62 1.73 22.06
C TRP A 127 6.47 0.98 21.02
N PRO A 128 7.23 1.68 20.18
CA PRO A 128 7.92 1.07 19.04
C PRO A 128 9.13 0.24 19.50
N VAL A 129 9.20 -1.01 19.03
CA VAL A 129 10.36 -1.88 19.17
C VAL A 129 10.72 -2.43 17.80
N VAL A 130 11.77 -1.90 17.19
CA VAL A 130 12.21 -2.31 15.86
C VAL A 130 12.97 -3.64 15.93
N LEU A 131 12.58 -4.58 15.07
CA LEU A 131 13.17 -5.91 14.99
C LEU A 131 13.45 -6.28 13.53
N THR A 132 14.45 -7.14 13.33
CA THR A 132 14.82 -7.64 12.01
C THR A 132 14.51 -9.13 11.93
N ALA A 133 13.89 -9.53 10.82
CA ALA A 133 13.57 -10.91 10.48
C ALA A 133 14.09 -11.23 9.08
N LYS A 134 14.05 -12.52 8.72
CA LYS A 134 14.49 -13.00 7.41
C LYS A 134 13.49 -13.96 6.78
N PHE A 135 13.62 -14.15 5.48
CA PHE A 135 12.93 -15.20 4.73
C PHE A 135 13.94 -16.01 3.90
N GLU A 136 13.50 -17.12 3.33
CA GLU A 136 14.36 -17.98 2.53
C GLU A 136 14.82 -17.29 1.23
N GLU A 137 16.13 -17.33 0.94
CA GLU A 137 16.72 -16.75 -0.29
C GLU A 137 16.09 -17.29 -1.59
N GLU A 138 15.48 -18.47 -1.56
CA GLU A 138 14.77 -19.03 -2.71
C GLU A 138 13.67 -18.10 -3.23
N PHE A 139 13.00 -17.35 -2.35
CA PHE A 139 11.98 -16.39 -2.75
C PHE A 139 12.54 -15.26 -3.62
N LEU A 140 13.84 -14.95 -3.55
CA LEU A 140 14.48 -13.93 -4.39
C LEU A 140 14.52 -14.31 -5.89
N LYS A 141 14.07 -15.51 -6.27
CA LYS A 141 13.82 -15.89 -7.68
C LYS A 141 12.53 -15.28 -8.23
N VAL A 142 11.62 -14.86 -7.36
CA VAL A 142 10.39 -14.14 -7.70
C VAL A 142 10.73 -12.65 -7.86
N PRO A 143 10.09 -11.92 -8.80
CA PRO A 143 10.26 -10.48 -8.91
C PRO A 143 10.08 -9.78 -7.56
N SER A 144 11.03 -8.92 -7.23
CA SER A 144 11.09 -8.22 -5.95
C SER A 144 9.80 -7.47 -5.64
N GLU A 145 9.16 -6.90 -6.65
CA GLU A 145 7.97 -6.08 -6.56
C GLU A 145 6.77 -6.88 -6.00
N ALA A 146 6.64 -8.16 -6.37
CA ALA A 146 5.59 -9.03 -5.83
C ALA A 146 5.85 -9.38 -4.34
N LEU A 147 7.12 -9.61 -3.98
CA LEU A 147 7.51 -9.88 -2.59
C LEU A 147 7.33 -8.63 -1.70
N VAL A 148 7.74 -7.47 -2.22
CA VAL A 148 7.64 -6.16 -1.56
C VAL A 148 6.18 -5.79 -1.35
N TYR A 149 5.32 -5.98 -2.36
CA TYR A 149 3.89 -5.77 -2.22
C TYR A 149 3.31 -6.58 -1.06
N THR A 150 3.67 -7.87 -0.99
CA THR A 150 3.24 -8.76 0.09
C THR A 150 3.73 -8.27 1.47
N MET A 151 5.00 -7.88 1.57
CA MET A 151 5.61 -7.43 2.83
C MET A 151 5.02 -6.10 3.33
N LYS A 152 4.87 -5.12 2.42
CA LYS A 152 4.34 -3.79 2.76
C LYS A 152 2.82 -3.81 2.96
N GLY A 153 2.08 -4.39 2.01
CA GLY A 153 0.61 -4.37 1.99
C GLY A 153 -0.03 -5.14 3.13
N ASP A 154 0.34 -6.41 3.28
CA ASP A 154 -0.33 -7.32 4.22
C ASP A 154 0.24 -7.27 5.63
N GLN A 155 1.54 -6.99 5.76
CA GLN A 155 2.27 -7.16 7.03
C GLN A 155 2.92 -5.88 7.57
N LYS A 156 2.95 -4.79 6.80
CA LYS A 156 3.54 -3.52 7.21
C LYS A 156 5.01 -3.63 7.59
N TYR A 157 5.75 -4.43 6.82
CA TYR A 157 7.19 -4.59 6.97
C TYR A 157 7.93 -3.63 6.03
N PHE A 158 9.11 -3.18 6.46
CA PHE A 158 10.06 -2.46 5.61
C PHE A 158 11.01 -3.47 4.95
N PRO A 159 10.94 -3.66 3.62
CA PRO A 159 11.91 -4.48 2.90
C PRO A 159 13.31 -3.87 3.01
N VAL A 160 14.34 -4.72 2.95
CA VAL A 160 15.73 -4.27 2.98
C VAL A 160 16.40 -4.54 1.63
N TYR A 161 17.12 -3.54 1.10
CA TYR A 161 17.85 -3.62 -0.16
C TYR A 161 19.36 -3.47 0.06
N ASP A 162 20.18 -3.99 -0.84
CA ASP A 162 21.61 -3.70 -0.87
C ASP A 162 21.91 -2.35 -1.54
N GLU A 163 23.19 -1.97 -1.60
CA GLU A 163 23.65 -0.73 -2.25
C GLU A 163 23.34 -0.66 -3.76
N ASN A 164 23.09 -1.82 -4.39
CA ASN A 164 22.72 -1.93 -5.81
C ASN A 164 21.20 -1.96 -6.03
N LYS A 165 20.40 -1.66 -4.99
CA LYS A 165 18.93 -1.74 -5.00
C LYS A 165 18.39 -3.14 -5.23
N LYS A 166 19.15 -4.19 -4.90
CA LYS A 166 18.69 -5.57 -4.93
C LYS A 166 18.09 -5.94 -3.58
N LEU A 167 16.90 -6.54 -3.60
CA LEU A 167 16.22 -7.00 -2.39
C LEU A 167 17.06 -8.06 -1.66
N LEU A 168 17.29 -7.85 -0.37
CA LEU A 168 17.90 -8.81 0.55
C LEU A 168 16.83 -9.72 1.16
N PRO A 169 17.19 -10.93 1.64
CA PRO A 169 16.26 -11.84 2.30
C PRO A 169 15.92 -11.40 3.73
N ASN A 170 15.80 -10.09 3.96
CA ASN A 170 15.65 -9.44 5.25
C ASN A 170 14.54 -8.40 5.18
N PHE A 171 13.80 -8.28 6.27
CA PHE A 171 12.80 -7.24 6.46
C PHE A 171 12.82 -6.76 7.91
N ILE A 172 12.38 -5.52 8.08
CA ILE A 172 12.28 -4.86 9.38
C ILE A 172 10.81 -4.69 9.71
N PHE A 173 10.46 -4.90 10.97
CA PHE A 173 9.11 -4.71 11.45
C PHE A 173 9.14 -4.05 12.83
N VAL A 174 8.06 -3.37 13.18
CA VAL A 174 7.93 -2.68 14.46
C VAL A 174 6.94 -3.43 15.34
N SER A 175 7.44 -3.97 16.44
CA SER A 175 6.59 -4.55 17.48
C SER A 175 6.07 -3.47 18.41
N ASN A 176 4.83 -3.62 18.88
CA ASN A 176 4.26 -2.80 19.93
C ASN A 176 4.56 -3.33 21.35
N ILE A 177 5.46 -4.32 21.46
CA ILE A 177 5.77 -4.99 22.73
C ILE A 177 7.29 -5.14 22.89
N GLU A 178 7.80 -4.66 24.01
CA GLU A 178 9.14 -4.97 24.51
C GLU A 178 9.17 -6.40 25.08
N SER A 179 9.36 -7.38 24.20
CA SER A 179 9.40 -8.80 24.59
C SER A 179 10.69 -9.14 25.33
N LYS A 180 10.57 -9.95 26.40
CA LYS A 180 11.72 -10.55 27.08
C LYS A 180 12.41 -11.63 26.24
N GLU A 181 11.69 -12.19 25.26
CA GLU A 181 12.21 -13.17 24.31
C GLU A 181 11.93 -12.73 22.86
N PRO A 182 12.67 -11.73 22.33
CA PRO A 182 12.45 -11.19 20.99
C PRO A 182 12.56 -12.24 19.88
N ARG A 183 13.35 -13.30 20.08
CA ARG A 183 13.49 -14.41 19.14
C ARG A 183 12.14 -15.02 18.74
N HIS A 184 11.23 -15.19 19.69
CA HIS A 184 9.90 -15.75 19.41
C HIS A 184 9.02 -14.80 18.61
N VAL A 185 9.19 -13.49 18.78
CA VAL A 185 8.51 -12.47 17.99
C VAL A 185 9.03 -12.51 16.55
N ILE A 186 10.35 -12.57 16.38
CA ILE A 186 11.01 -12.69 15.07
C ILE A 186 10.51 -13.95 14.34
N GLU A 187 10.66 -15.13 14.94
CA GLU A 187 10.23 -16.41 14.36
C GLU A 187 8.72 -16.44 14.03
N GLY A 188 7.91 -15.77 14.84
CA GLY A 188 6.48 -15.60 14.58
C GLY A 188 6.22 -14.83 13.29
N ASN A 189 6.90 -13.70 13.08
CA ASN A 189 6.74 -12.87 11.87
C ASN A 189 7.31 -13.58 10.62
N GLU A 190 8.44 -14.28 10.75
CA GLU A 190 9.00 -15.13 9.69
C GLU A 190 8.01 -16.22 9.26
N LYS A 191 7.34 -16.86 10.23
CA LYS A 191 6.32 -17.88 9.96
C LYS A 191 5.06 -17.30 9.30
N VAL A 192 4.69 -16.06 9.62
CA VAL A 192 3.51 -15.40 9.06
C VAL A 192 3.74 -14.94 7.63
N VAL A 193 4.93 -14.44 7.29
CA VAL A 193 5.21 -13.94 5.93
C VAL A 193 5.39 -15.08 4.93
N ARG A 194 5.97 -16.20 5.36
CA ARG A 194 6.38 -17.29 4.47
C ARG A 194 5.25 -17.86 3.60
N PRO A 195 4.03 -18.16 4.10
CA PRO A 195 2.94 -18.61 3.24
C PRO A 195 2.60 -17.63 2.12
N ARG A 196 2.64 -16.32 2.41
CA ARG A 196 2.32 -15.29 1.41
C ARG A 196 3.39 -15.16 0.33
N LEU A 197 4.67 -15.28 0.71
CA LEU A 197 5.76 -15.33 -0.26
C LEU A 197 5.71 -16.61 -1.12
N ALA A 198 5.30 -17.73 -0.52
CA ALA A 198 5.07 -18.98 -1.23
C ALA A 198 3.90 -18.89 -2.22
N ASP A 199 2.83 -18.16 -1.89
CA ASP A 199 1.73 -17.89 -2.82
C ASP A 199 2.23 -17.07 -4.02
N ALA A 200 2.98 -15.99 -3.78
CA ALA A 200 3.59 -15.19 -4.87
C ALA A 200 4.51 -16.04 -5.76
N GLU A 201 5.37 -16.87 -5.17
CA GLU A 201 6.21 -17.81 -5.92
C GLU A 201 5.39 -18.79 -6.76
N PHE A 202 4.34 -19.36 -6.16
CA PHE A 202 3.45 -20.30 -6.83
C PHE A 202 2.76 -19.67 -8.03
N PHE A 203 2.22 -18.45 -7.87
CA PHE A 203 1.57 -17.73 -8.96
C PHE A 203 2.56 -17.40 -10.07
N PHE A 204 3.72 -16.85 -9.73
CA PHE A 204 4.76 -16.53 -10.72
C PHE A 204 5.19 -17.75 -11.54
N ASN A 205 5.47 -18.86 -10.86
CA ASN A 205 5.87 -20.10 -11.52
C ASN A 205 4.74 -20.74 -12.33
N THR A 206 3.49 -20.56 -11.92
CA THR A 206 2.33 -21.02 -12.67
C THR A 206 2.13 -20.19 -13.92
N ASP A 207 2.21 -18.87 -13.80
CA ASP A 207 1.99 -17.94 -14.90
C ASP A 207 3.03 -18.09 -16.01
N ARG A 208 4.31 -18.30 -15.65
CA ARG A 208 5.43 -18.48 -16.59
C ARG A 208 5.37 -19.75 -17.44
N LYS A 209 4.48 -20.68 -17.14
CA LYS A 209 4.28 -21.90 -17.96
C LYS A 209 3.59 -21.59 -19.28
N ARG A 210 2.97 -20.42 -19.41
CA ARG A 210 2.24 -19.99 -20.58
C ARG A 210 2.69 -18.58 -20.98
N PRO A 211 3.02 -18.34 -22.26
CA PRO A 211 3.36 -17.01 -22.75
C PRO A 211 2.29 -15.95 -22.45
N LEU A 212 2.71 -14.72 -22.22
CA LEU A 212 1.87 -13.55 -21.95
C LEU A 212 0.88 -13.30 -23.09
N ILE A 213 1.35 -13.41 -24.35
CA ILE A 213 0.51 -13.21 -25.54
C ILE A 213 -0.68 -14.18 -25.62
N ASP A 214 -0.53 -15.40 -25.07
CA ASP A 214 -1.58 -16.40 -25.13
C ASP A 214 -2.78 -16.02 -24.25
N ARG A 215 -2.62 -15.05 -23.33
CA ARG A 215 -3.70 -14.50 -22.49
C ARG A 215 -4.54 -13.43 -23.20
N LEU A 216 -4.08 -12.91 -24.34
CA LEU A 216 -4.80 -11.90 -25.10
C LEU A 216 -6.27 -12.26 -25.38
N PRO A 217 -6.63 -13.51 -25.78
CA PRO A 217 -8.03 -13.87 -26.02
C PRO A 217 -8.91 -13.87 -24.76
N GLU A 218 -8.32 -14.04 -23.56
CA GLU A 218 -9.06 -14.07 -22.30
C GLU A 218 -9.56 -12.69 -21.88
N LEU A 219 -8.95 -11.61 -22.39
CA LEU A 219 -9.40 -10.24 -22.16
C LEU A 219 -10.83 -9.97 -22.68
N GLU A 220 -11.37 -10.86 -23.52
CA GLU A 220 -12.76 -10.82 -23.97
C GLU A 220 -13.75 -11.11 -22.83
N GLN A 221 -13.31 -11.82 -21.79
CA GLN A 221 -14.14 -12.15 -20.63
C GLN A 221 -14.21 -11.00 -19.61
N ALA A 222 -13.24 -10.09 -19.66
CA ALA A 222 -13.13 -8.96 -18.76
C ALA A 222 -13.89 -7.75 -19.32
N VAL A 223 -14.95 -7.32 -18.66
CA VAL A 223 -15.70 -6.11 -19.07
C VAL A 223 -14.89 -4.87 -18.68
N PHE A 224 -14.51 -4.05 -19.66
CA PHE A 224 -13.91 -2.75 -19.39
C PHE A 224 -14.98 -1.77 -18.89
N GLN A 225 -16.03 -1.60 -19.70
CA GLN A 225 -17.17 -0.76 -19.37
C GLN A 225 -18.36 -1.21 -20.23
N LYS A 226 -19.55 -1.34 -19.64
CA LYS A 226 -20.74 -1.94 -20.28
C LYS A 226 -21.09 -1.42 -21.69
N GLN A 227 -20.81 -0.15 -21.98
CA GLN A 227 -21.03 0.52 -23.28
C GLN A 227 -19.77 0.63 -24.15
N LEU A 228 -18.58 0.36 -23.60
CA LEU A 228 -17.29 0.42 -24.32
C LEU A 228 -16.69 -0.96 -24.62
N GLY A 229 -17.33 -2.02 -24.13
CA GLY A 229 -16.98 -3.40 -24.41
C GLY A 229 -16.03 -4.01 -23.38
N THR A 230 -15.20 -4.92 -23.87
CA THR A 230 -14.29 -5.75 -23.09
C THR A 230 -12.90 -5.08 -22.96
N ILE A 231 -12.05 -5.64 -22.11
CA ILE A 231 -10.63 -5.26 -22.05
C ILE A 231 -9.93 -5.63 -23.36
N LYS A 232 -10.39 -6.67 -24.07
CA LYS A 232 -9.90 -7.00 -25.41
C LYS A 232 -10.23 -5.90 -26.42
N ASP A 233 -11.47 -5.41 -26.45
CA ASP A 233 -11.86 -4.28 -27.32
C ASP A 233 -10.99 -3.05 -27.05
N LYS A 234 -10.73 -2.77 -25.77
CA LYS A 234 -9.82 -1.69 -25.35
C LYS A 234 -8.39 -1.94 -25.82
N THR A 235 -7.88 -3.15 -25.68
CA THR A 235 -6.53 -3.53 -26.10
C THR A 235 -6.36 -3.39 -27.61
N ASP A 236 -7.37 -3.72 -28.42
CA ASP A 236 -7.32 -3.53 -29.88
C ASP A 236 -7.24 -2.05 -30.27
N ARG A 237 -7.99 -1.19 -29.57
CA ARG A 237 -7.92 0.27 -29.78
C ARG A 237 -6.57 0.83 -29.34
N ILE A 238 -6.07 0.40 -28.18
CA ILE A 238 -4.73 0.78 -27.69
C ILE A 238 -3.67 0.36 -28.69
N THR A 239 -3.70 -0.88 -29.20
CA THR A 239 -2.75 -1.38 -30.20
C THR A 239 -2.68 -0.47 -31.43
N ALA A 240 -3.84 -0.12 -32.00
CA ALA A 240 -3.91 0.76 -33.18
C ALA A 240 -3.46 2.20 -32.86
N LEU A 241 -3.88 2.73 -31.71
CA LEU A 241 -3.52 4.08 -31.27
C LEU A 241 -2.03 4.20 -30.94
N SER A 242 -1.43 3.22 -30.29
CA SER A 242 0.00 3.18 -29.98
C SER A 242 0.84 3.26 -31.25
N GLY A 243 0.51 2.46 -32.27
CA GLY A 243 1.19 2.53 -33.56
C GLY A 243 1.00 3.88 -34.27
N TYR A 244 -0.21 4.45 -34.19
CA TYR A 244 -0.49 5.78 -34.76
C TYR A 244 0.32 6.88 -34.04
N ILE A 245 0.30 6.91 -32.71
CA ILE A 245 0.98 7.92 -31.89
C ILE A 245 2.49 7.79 -32.08
N ALA A 246 3.03 6.57 -32.04
CA ALA A 246 4.45 6.32 -32.28
C ALA A 246 4.90 6.93 -33.61
N LYS A 247 4.11 6.78 -34.68
CA LYS A 247 4.39 7.42 -35.97
C LYS A 247 4.37 8.95 -35.90
N GLN A 248 3.48 9.56 -35.11
CA GLN A 248 3.41 11.02 -34.98
C GLN A 248 4.58 11.61 -34.20
N ILE A 249 5.17 10.83 -33.27
CA ILE A 249 6.26 11.27 -32.41
C ILE A 249 7.63 10.72 -32.83
N ASP A 250 7.71 10.11 -34.02
CA ASP A 250 8.93 9.49 -34.58
C ASP A 250 9.54 8.40 -33.69
N ALA A 251 8.69 7.60 -33.03
CA ALA A 251 9.06 6.41 -32.27
C ALA A 251 8.86 5.13 -33.11
N ASP A 252 9.42 4.01 -32.62
CA ASP A 252 9.30 2.70 -33.28
C ASP A 252 7.84 2.21 -33.27
N VAL A 253 7.23 2.23 -34.46
CA VAL A 253 5.82 1.86 -34.67
C VAL A 253 5.58 0.38 -34.42
N GLU A 254 6.50 -0.49 -34.81
CA GLU A 254 6.34 -1.94 -34.66
C GLU A 254 6.37 -2.31 -33.18
N LYS A 255 7.35 -1.80 -32.44
CA LYS A 255 7.46 -2.03 -31.00
C LYS A 255 6.31 -1.41 -30.21
N ALA A 256 5.87 -0.19 -30.54
CA ALA A 256 4.73 0.43 -29.89
C ALA A 256 3.42 -0.34 -30.15
N THR A 257 3.24 -0.87 -31.36
CA THR A 257 2.10 -1.73 -31.68
C THR A 257 2.18 -3.05 -30.90
N ARG A 258 3.36 -3.68 -30.83
CA ARG A 258 3.57 -4.92 -30.07
C ARG A 258 3.31 -4.73 -28.58
N ALA A 259 3.81 -3.64 -27.99
CA ALA A 259 3.55 -3.29 -26.60
C ALA A 259 2.06 -3.00 -26.34
N GLY A 260 1.39 -2.27 -27.25
CA GLY A 260 -0.06 -2.04 -27.16
C GLY A 260 -0.88 -3.32 -27.16
N LEU A 261 -0.45 -4.34 -27.92
CA LEU A 261 -1.11 -5.65 -27.98
C LEU A 261 -0.97 -6.44 -26.68
N LEU A 262 0.17 -6.33 -26.00
CA LEU A 262 0.47 -7.03 -24.75
C LEU A 262 0.02 -6.27 -23.50
N ALA A 263 -0.29 -4.99 -23.64
CA ALA A 263 -0.49 -4.01 -22.56
C ALA A 263 -1.36 -4.53 -21.41
N LYS A 264 -2.46 -5.23 -21.70
CA LYS A 264 -3.42 -5.67 -20.65
C LYS A 264 -3.42 -7.18 -20.42
N CYS A 265 -2.54 -7.93 -21.06
CA CYS A 265 -2.51 -9.40 -20.96
C CYS A 265 -2.17 -9.90 -19.56
N ASP A 266 -1.44 -9.10 -18.78
CA ASP A 266 -1.06 -9.45 -17.41
C ASP A 266 -2.23 -9.42 -16.45
N LEU A 267 -3.31 -8.69 -16.75
CA LEU A 267 -4.55 -8.70 -15.97
C LEU A 267 -5.16 -10.11 -15.85
N MET A 268 -4.87 -11.01 -16.79
CA MET A 268 -5.34 -12.41 -16.78
C MET A 268 -4.33 -13.37 -16.12
N THR A 269 -3.30 -12.86 -15.45
CA THR A 269 -2.32 -13.67 -14.71
C THR A 269 -2.79 -13.90 -13.28
N SER A 270 -2.52 -15.08 -12.73
CA SER A 270 -2.88 -15.38 -11.34
C SER A 270 -2.22 -14.42 -10.36
N MET A 271 -0.98 -13.98 -10.66
CA MET A 271 -0.28 -12.99 -9.86
C MET A 271 -1.04 -11.67 -9.78
N VAL A 272 -1.51 -11.12 -10.90
CA VAL A 272 -2.24 -9.84 -10.90
C VAL A 272 -3.65 -9.99 -10.33
N PHE A 273 -4.29 -11.15 -10.47
CA PHE A 273 -5.56 -11.41 -9.79
C PHE A 273 -5.42 -11.36 -8.25
N GLU A 274 -4.37 -11.96 -7.69
CA GLU A 274 -4.14 -11.92 -6.24
C GLU A 274 -3.60 -10.54 -5.80
N PHE A 275 -2.69 -9.97 -6.58
CA PHE A 275 -1.96 -8.74 -6.25
C PHE A 275 -2.18 -7.69 -7.34
N THR A 276 -3.39 -7.11 -7.39
CA THR A 276 -3.82 -6.18 -8.46
C THR A 276 -2.91 -4.98 -8.69
N ASP A 277 -2.20 -4.50 -7.67
CA ASP A 277 -1.26 -3.38 -7.78
C ASP A 277 0.05 -3.75 -8.49
N THR A 278 0.28 -5.04 -8.78
CA THR A 278 1.43 -5.53 -9.54
C THR A 278 1.20 -5.52 -11.06
N GLN A 279 0.04 -5.05 -11.52
CA GLN A 279 -0.22 -4.84 -12.94
C GLN A 279 0.82 -3.91 -13.59
N GLY A 280 1.11 -4.13 -14.86
CA GLY A 280 2.19 -3.49 -15.62
C GLY A 280 3.58 -4.04 -15.26
N VAL A 281 3.93 -4.06 -13.97
CA VAL A 281 5.20 -4.61 -13.47
C VAL A 281 5.31 -6.09 -13.83
N MET A 282 4.28 -6.88 -13.51
CA MET A 282 4.27 -8.30 -13.85
C MET A 282 4.18 -8.52 -15.35
N GLY A 283 3.46 -7.68 -16.09
CA GLY A 283 3.48 -7.68 -17.55
C GLY A 283 4.88 -7.54 -18.13
N MET A 284 5.69 -6.60 -17.64
CA MET A 284 7.09 -6.43 -18.02
C MET A 284 7.92 -7.70 -17.73
N HIS A 285 7.82 -8.25 -16.51
CA HIS A 285 8.57 -9.46 -16.13
C HIS A 285 8.20 -10.67 -16.99
N TYR A 286 6.91 -10.88 -17.28
CA TYR A 286 6.45 -11.96 -18.13
C TYR A 286 6.86 -11.77 -19.60
N ALA A 287 6.74 -10.56 -20.14
CA ALA A 287 7.20 -10.26 -21.50
C ALA A 287 8.71 -10.47 -21.65
N THR A 288 9.51 -10.04 -20.66
CA THR A 288 10.96 -10.27 -20.63
C THR A 288 11.28 -11.77 -20.57
N HIS A 289 10.58 -12.52 -19.71
CA HIS A 289 10.72 -13.97 -19.62
C HIS A 289 10.40 -14.69 -20.94
N ASP A 290 9.40 -14.20 -21.68
CA ASP A 290 8.97 -14.79 -22.95
C ASP A 290 9.83 -14.36 -24.15
N GLY A 291 10.84 -13.50 -23.92
CA GLY A 291 11.80 -13.07 -24.93
C GLY A 291 11.36 -11.88 -25.79
N GLU A 292 10.40 -11.07 -25.33
CA GLU A 292 10.07 -9.80 -25.97
C GLU A 292 11.24 -8.81 -25.90
N ASP A 293 11.24 -7.82 -26.80
CA ASP A 293 12.22 -6.74 -26.80
C ASP A 293 12.14 -5.94 -25.49
N GLU A 294 13.30 -5.53 -24.97
CA GLU A 294 13.39 -4.80 -23.69
C GLU A 294 12.53 -3.52 -23.67
N GLN A 295 12.45 -2.80 -24.79
CA GLN A 295 11.62 -1.59 -24.87
C GLN A 295 10.12 -1.91 -24.94
N VAL A 296 9.75 -3.08 -25.45
CA VAL A 296 8.36 -3.57 -25.42
C VAL A 296 7.98 -3.92 -23.98
N ALA A 297 8.83 -4.69 -23.28
CA ALA A 297 8.60 -5.06 -21.89
C ALA A 297 8.51 -3.83 -20.98
N LEU A 298 9.46 -2.88 -21.11
CA LEU A 298 9.45 -1.63 -20.36
C LEU A 298 8.16 -0.83 -20.59
N ALA A 299 7.67 -0.78 -21.82
CA ALA A 299 6.41 -0.08 -22.13
C ALA A 299 5.19 -0.72 -21.44
N LEU A 300 5.22 -2.02 -21.12
CA LEU A 300 4.15 -2.65 -20.33
C LEU A 300 4.14 -2.18 -18.87
N TYR A 301 5.31 -1.89 -18.29
CA TYR A 301 5.39 -1.26 -16.99
C TYR A 301 4.94 0.21 -17.04
N GLU A 302 5.53 0.98 -17.97
CA GLU A 302 5.35 2.43 -18.04
C GLU A 302 3.99 2.87 -18.63
N GLN A 303 3.17 1.97 -19.19
CA GLN A 303 1.86 2.33 -19.75
C GLN A 303 0.92 3.03 -18.73
N TYR A 304 1.11 2.76 -17.43
CA TYR A 304 0.30 3.35 -16.37
C TYR A 304 0.78 4.76 -15.98
N MET A 305 2.00 5.15 -16.36
CA MET A 305 2.60 6.44 -16.04
C MET A 305 2.05 7.58 -16.91
N PRO A 306 1.98 8.82 -16.39
CA PRO A 306 1.96 9.13 -14.96
C PRO A 306 0.66 8.59 -14.32
N ARG A 307 0.76 8.04 -13.11
CA ARG A 307 -0.37 7.52 -12.33
C ARG A 307 -1.15 8.64 -11.65
N PHE A 308 -0.47 9.72 -11.29
CA PHE A 308 -1.04 10.92 -10.69
C PHE A 308 -0.31 12.18 -11.16
N ALA A 309 -0.87 13.35 -10.87
CA ALA A 309 -0.25 14.62 -11.24
C ALA A 309 1.09 14.80 -10.50
N GLY A 310 2.18 14.92 -11.25
CA GLY A 310 3.54 15.02 -10.70
C GLY A 310 4.28 13.69 -10.55
N ASP A 311 3.68 12.56 -10.96
CA ASP A 311 4.38 11.28 -11.11
C ASP A 311 5.36 11.31 -12.29
N ASP A 312 6.25 10.33 -12.34
CA ASP A 312 7.20 10.17 -13.44
C ASP A 312 6.49 9.97 -14.79
N LEU A 313 7.14 10.42 -15.85
CA LEU A 313 6.67 10.25 -17.22
C LEU A 313 7.35 9.02 -17.86
N PRO A 314 6.69 8.36 -18.83
CA PRO A 314 7.30 7.27 -19.57
C PRO A 314 8.66 7.68 -20.16
N SER A 315 9.67 6.82 -20.01
CA SER A 315 11.05 7.18 -20.31
C SER A 315 11.41 7.10 -21.80
N THR A 316 10.61 6.36 -22.59
CA THR A 316 10.85 6.16 -24.02
C THR A 316 9.68 6.62 -24.89
N GLY A 317 9.93 6.82 -26.19
CA GLY A 317 8.88 7.14 -27.17
C GLY A 317 7.87 6.00 -27.33
N ILE A 318 8.31 4.74 -27.23
CA ILE A 318 7.43 3.56 -27.29
C ILE A 318 6.50 3.54 -26.09
N SER A 319 7.04 3.68 -24.88
CA SER A 319 6.27 3.75 -23.64
C SER A 319 5.30 4.93 -23.64
N SER A 320 5.75 6.10 -24.10
CA SER A 320 4.92 7.30 -24.24
C SER A 320 3.74 7.06 -25.18
N ALA A 321 3.97 6.38 -26.31
CA ALA A 321 2.90 6.07 -27.26
C ALA A 321 1.83 5.17 -26.63
N VAL A 322 2.22 4.12 -25.90
CA VAL A 322 1.29 3.18 -25.25
C VAL A 322 0.54 3.85 -24.10
N ALA A 323 1.25 4.60 -23.24
CA ALA A 323 0.63 5.33 -22.13
C ALA A 323 -0.38 6.38 -22.63
N MET A 324 -0.03 7.14 -23.67
CA MET A 324 -0.94 8.09 -24.31
C MET A 324 -2.14 7.38 -24.94
N ALA A 325 -1.93 6.27 -25.64
CA ALA A 325 -3.00 5.50 -26.25
C ALA A 325 -4.03 5.03 -25.20
N ASP A 326 -3.58 4.45 -24.08
CA ASP A 326 -4.47 3.95 -23.02
C ASP A 326 -5.27 5.07 -22.35
N LYS A 327 -4.60 6.20 -22.03
CA LYS A 327 -5.25 7.35 -21.40
C LYS A 327 -6.23 8.05 -22.35
N LEU A 328 -5.85 8.26 -23.62
CA LEU A 328 -6.73 8.86 -24.61
C LEU A 328 -7.94 7.99 -24.90
N ASP A 329 -7.76 6.67 -25.05
CA ASP A 329 -8.87 5.73 -25.21
C ASP A 329 -9.89 5.84 -24.07
N THR A 330 -9.38 5.83 -22.83
CA THR A 330 -10.22 5.94 -21.63
C THR A 330 -10.95 7.28 -21.59
N ILE A 331 -10.25 8.40 -21.78
CA ILE A 331 -10.86 9.74 -21.74
C ILE A 331 -11.92 9.86 -22.84
N VAL A 332 -11.58 9.58 -24.09
CA VAL A 332 -12.51 9.71 -25.22
C VAL A 332 -13.70 8.77 -25.05
N GLY A 333 -13.47 7.52 -24.64
CA GLY A 333 -14.52 6.54 -24.41
C GLY A 333 -15.50 6.97 -23.32
N ILE A 334 -15.01 7.38 -22.14
CA ILE A 334 -15.83 7.80 -21.00
C ILE A 334 -16.64 9.07 -21.33
N PHE A 335 -16.04 10.04 -22.02
CA PHE A 335 -16.77 11.21 -22.51
C PHE A 335 -17.83 10.83 -23.57
N GLY A 336 -17.49 9.91 -24.48
CA GLY A 336 -18.37 9.45 -25.56
C GLY A 336 -19.67 8.79 -25.07
N ILE A 337 -19.63 8.12 -23.91
CA ILE A 337 -20.82 7.50 -23.29
C ILE A 337 -21.54 8.43 -22.28
N GLY A 338 -21.17 9.71 -22.23
CA GLY A 338 -21.78 10.71 -21.35
C GLY A 338 -21.44 10.53 -19.87
N GLN A 339 -20.38 9.79 -19.54
CA GLN A 339 -19.92 9.55 -18.17
C GLN A 339 -18.73 10.45 -17.78
N ALA A 340 -18.66 11.65 -18.37
CA ALA A 340 -17.61 12.61 -18.06
C ALA A 340 -17.48 12.83 -16.53
N PRO A 341 -16.25 12.84 -15.96
CA PRO A 341 -16.04 13.00 -14.53
C PRO A 341 -16.72 14.27 -14.00
N LYS A 342 -17.60 14.11 -13.01
CA LYS A 342 -18.28 15.22 -12.35
C LYS A 342 -17.47 15.60 -11.10
N VAL A 343 -16.53 16.54 -11.26
CA VAL A 343 -15.65 17.10 -10.19
C VAL A 343 -14.60 16.11 -9.66
N LEU A 344 -13.31 16.50 -9.72
CA LEU A 344 -12.10 16.09 -8.96
C LEU A 344 -12.11 14.83 -8.06
N THR A 345 -12.85 13.78 -8.38
CA THR A 345 -12.63 12.44 -7.85
C THR A 345 -11.55 11.81 -8.71
N HIS A 346 -10.46 11.46 -8.04
CA HIS A 346 -9.28 10.82 -8.61
C HIS A 346 -9.65 9.82 -9.71
N LEU A 347 -9.04 9.97 -10.88
CA LEU A 347 -9.04 9.00 -11.99
C LEU A 347 -8.26 7.73 -11.60
N HIS A 348 -8.59 7.13 -10.46
CA HIS A 348 -8.27 5.73 -10.18
C HIS A 348 -9.40 4.88 -10.75
N PHE A 349 -9.39 4.70 -12.07
CA PHE A 349 -10.04 3.53 -12.65
C PHE A 349 -9.11 2.33 -12.43
N ALA A 350 -8.99 1.90 -11.17
CA ALA A 350 -8.60 0.54 -10.89
C ALA A 350 -9.72 -0.32 -11.48
N VAL A 351 -9.33 -1.20 -12.40
CA VAL A 351 -10.18 -2.25 -12.92
C VAL A 351 -10.63 -3.08 -11.70
N HIS A 352 -11.83 -2.85 -11.19
CA HIS A 352 -12.51 -3.85 -10.36
C HIS A 352 -12.93 -4.98 -11.30
N LEU A 353 -11.99 -5.90 -11.53
CA LEU A 353 -12.29 -7.26 -11.96
C LEU A 353 -12.88 -8.04 -10.79
#